data_AF-A0A2U3KS06-F1
#
_entry.id   AF-A0A2U3KS06-F1
#
_cell.length_a   1.000
_cell.length_b   1.000
_cell.length_c   1.000
_cell.angle_alpha   90.00
_cell.angle_beta   90.00
_cell.angle_gamma   90.00
#
_symmetry.space_group_name_H-M   'P 1'
#
loop_
_entity.id
_entity.type
_entity.pdbx_description
1 polymer ?
#
loop_
_entity_poly.entity_id
_entity_poly.type
_entity_poly.pdbx_seq_one_letter_code
_entity_poly.pdbx_strand_id
1 'polypeptide(L)'
;MKLVELFHLHLLFSALVDEKFVPENVMGHEGQNFAETVRTALLSWYCTIVDRTEGGLNIFNVWRELFPNHRDEIERVRAKVESDWEILKNFRDKCGFHADTPRNYFLARQKVLDNPQVVKSMQDFLDLAKKLINLEDRELTDFVPEVETFLLDFELEPGNPSVKRDAMKKLLILPRGNYKKVFG
;
A
#
# COMPACT_ATOMS: atom_id res chain seq x y z
N MET A 1 4.07 0.18 8.65
CA MET A 1 3.23 1.40 8.69
C MET A 1 2.54 1.70 7.36
N LYS A 2 3.26 1.79 6.23
CA LYS A 2 2.68 2.15 4.92
C LYS A 2 1.50 1.27 4.47
N LEU A 3 1.59 -0.05 4.65
CA LEU A 3 0.50 -0.97 4.31
C LEU A 3 -0.77 -0.77 5.18
N VAL A 4 -0.60 -0.47 6.46
CA VAL A 4 -1.72 -0.20 7.38
C VAL A 4 -2.42 1.11 7.00
N GLU A 5 -1.66 2.15 6.71
CA GLU A 5 -2.19 3.43 6.23
C GLU A 5 -2.95 3.25 4.91
N LEU A 6 -2.44 2.40 4.00
CA LEU A 6 -3.15 2.04 2.78
C LEU A 6 -4.51 1.39 3.07
N PHE A 7 -4.56 0.44 4.01
CA PHE A 7 -5.83 -0.17 4.43
C PHE A 7 -6.79 0.84 5.06
N HIS A 8 -6.30 1.74 5.91
CA HIS A 8 -7.14 2.81 6.48
C HIS A 8 -7.73 3.71 5.40
N LEU A 9 -6.93 4.13 4.43
CA LEU A 9 -7.39 4.95 3.30
C LEU A 9 -8.41 4.20 2.44
N HIS A 10 -8.21 2.89 2.22
CA HIS A 10 -9.15 2.06 1.47
C HIS A 10 -10.49 1.92 2.19
N LEU A 11 -10.48 1.62 3.49
CA LEU A 11 -11.69 1.51 4.30
C LEU A 11 -12.46 2.83 4.37
N LEU A 12 -11.75 3.94 4.54
CA LEU A 12 -12.35 5.27 4.55
C LEU A 12 -12.97 5.62 3.19
N PHE A 13 -12.26 5.34 2.09
CA PHE A 13 -12.78 5.51 0.74
C PHE A 13 -14.09 4.73 0.54
N SER A 14 -14.09 3.44 0.87
CA SER A 14 -15.29 2.60 0.75
C SER A 14 -16.45 3.09 1.62
N ALA A 15 -16.18 3.54 2.85
CA ALA A 15 -17.21 4.06 3.74
C ALA A 15 -17.84 5.38 3.24
N LEU A 16 -17.05 6.24 2.60
CA LEU A 16 -17.52 7.49 1.98
C LEU A 16 -18.34 7.21 0.71
N VAL A 17 -17.92 6.26 -0.13
CA VAL A 17 -18.65 5.86 -1.34
C VAL A 17 -19.99 5.21 -0.99
N ASP A 18 -20.01 4.35 0.03
CA ASP A 18 -21.23 3.67 0.49
C ASP A 18 -22.15 4.57 1.35
N GLU A 19 -21.81 5.85 1.53
CA GLU A 19 -22.49 6.81 2.42
C GLU A 19 -22.63 6.35 3.89
N LYS A 20 -21.85 5.34 4.31
CA LYS A 20 -21.81 4.83 5.68
C LYS A 20 -21.12 5.80 6.65
N PHE A 21 -20.30 6.72 6.12
CA PHE A 21 -19.66 7.78 6.86
C PHE A 21 -19.85 9.10 6.12
N VAL A 22 -20.45 10.09 6.78
CA VAL A 22 -20.62 11.44 6.25
C VAL A 22 -19.95 12.40 7.23
N PRO A 23 -18.75 12.91 6.92
CA PRO A 23 -18.08 13.86 7.80
C PRO A 23 -18.91 15.14 7.90
N GLU A 24 -18.72 15.90 8.98
CA GLU A 24 -19.33 17.22 9.12
C GLU A 24 -18.93 18.09 7.91
N ASN A 25 -19.92 18.39 7.10
CA ASN A 25 -19.71 18.97 5.79
C ASN A 25 -19.81 20.50 5.83
N VAL A 26 -18.81 21.13 6.46
CA VAL A 26 -18.72 22.59 6.56
C VAL A 26 -18.54 23.28 5.19
N MET A 27 -18.16 22.52 4.16
CA MET A 27 -17.93 23.02 2.79
C MET A 27 -19.14 22.84 1.85
N GLY A 28 -20.23 22.19 2.29
CA GLY A 28 -21.39 21.92 1.44
C GLY A 28 -21.14 20.94 0.28
N HIS A 29 -20.07 20.13 0.34
CA HIS A 29 -19.68 19.17 -0.68
C HIS A 29 -20.37 17.80 -0.50
N GLU A 30 -20.77 17.14 -1.58
CA GLU A 30 -21.30 15.77 -1.50
C GLU A 30 -20.25 14.75 -1.00
N GLY A 31 -20.72 13.65 -0.40
CA GLY A 31 -19.86 12.55 0.07
C GLY A 31 -18.90 12.02 -1.01
N GLN A 32 -19.36 12.01 -2.26
CA GLN A 32 -18.55 11.62 -3.42
C GLN A 32 -17.32 12.51 -3.63
N ASN A 33 -17.40 13.80 -3.32
CA ASN A 33 -16.26 14.71 -3.43
C ASN A 33 -15.18 14.37 -2.39
N PHE A 34 -15.60 14.04 -1.16
CA PHE A 34 -14.67 13.56 -0.14
C PHE A 34 -14.07 12.21 -0.53
N ALA A 35 -14.87 11.29 -1.07
CA ALA A 35 -14.40 10.00 -1.57
C ALA A 35 -13.31 10.19 -2.64
N GLU A 36 -13.46 11.14 -3.56
CA GLU A 36 -12.46 11.43 -4.59
C GLU A 36 -11.14 11.98 -4.04
N THR A 37 -11.17 12.77 -2.97
CA THR A 37 -9.96 13.21 -2.25
C THR A 37 -9.24 12.01 -1.60
N VAL A 38 -10.00 11.16 -0.91
CA VAL A 38 -9.43 9.96 -0.27
C VAL A 38 -8.92 8.98 -1.33
N ARG A 39 -9.59 8.84 -2.47
CA ARG A 39 -9.13 8.04 -3.61
C ARG A 39 -7.78 8.52 -4.14
N THR A 40 -7.58 9.83 -4.26
CA THR A 40 -6.28 10.39 -4.64
C THR A 40 -5.19 10.03 -3.64
N ALA A 41 -5.46 10.20 -2.34
CA ALA A 41 -4.51 9.82 -1.30
C ALA A 41 -4.20 8.31 -1.34
N LEU A 42 -5.22 7.47 -1.45
CA LEU A 42 -5.12 6.01 -1.53
C LEU A 42 -4.23 5.58 -2.69
N LEU A 43 -4.51 6.05 -3.90
CA LEU A 43 -3.72 5.71 -5.10
C LEU A 43 -2.28 6.20 -4.98
N SER A 44 -2.07 7.39 -4.41
CA SER A 44 -0.72 7.93 -4.22
C SER A 44 0.09 7.10 -3.23
N TRP A 45 -0.54 6.69 -2.13
CA TRP A 45 0.08 5.81 -1.13
C TRP A 45 0.37 4.42 -1.70
N TYR A 46 -0.55 3.89 -2.50
CA TYR A 46 -0.38 2.63 -3.21
C TYR A 46 0.87 2.67 -4.10
N CYS A 47 1.03 3.73 -4.90
CA CYS A 47 2.20 3.91 -5.77
C CYS A 47 3.52 3.91 -5.00
N THR A 48 3.54 4.44 -3.77
CA THR A 48 4.74 4.43 -2.91
C THR A 48 5.10 3.03 -2.42
N ILE A 49 4.12 2.15 -2.24
CA ILE A 49 4.30 0.80 -1.66
C ILE A 49 4.71 -0.24 -2.71
N VAL A 50 4.39 0.05 -3.97
CA VAL A 50 4.72 -0.81 -5.12
C VAL A 50 5.79 -0.17 -6.01
N ASP A 51 6.56 0.76 -5.45
CA ASP A 51 7.51 1.55 -6.22
C ASP A 51 8.67 0.68 -6.72
N ARG A 52 8.81 0.59 -8.04
CA ARG A 52 9.88 -0.18 -8.69
C ARG A 52 11.13 0.63 -8.98
N THR A 53 11.16 1.94 -8.70
CA THR A 53 12.39 2.71 -8.91
C THR A 53 13.48 2.24 -7.97
N GLU A 54 14.73 2.45 -8.36
CA GLU A 54 15.88 2.21 -7.49
C GLU A 54 15.72 3.00 -6.17
N GLY A 55 15.85 2.30 -5.04
CA GLY A 55 15.58 2.87 -3.70
C GLY A 55 14.09 3.03 -3.34
N GLY A 56 13.17 2.65 -4.23
CA GLY A 56 11.74 2.60 -3.97
C GLY A 56 11.34 1.46 -3.04
N LEU A 57 10.28 1.67 -2.26
CA LEU A 57 9.73 0.60 -1.43
C LEU A 57 8.89 -0.32 -2.33
N ASN A 58 9.45 -1.47 -2.72
CA ASN A 58 8.70 -2.52 -3.40
C ASN A 58 8.35 -3.64 -2.41
N ILE A 59 7.13 -3.59 -1.90
CA ILE A 59 6.62 -4.53 -0.90
C ILE A 59 6.65 -6.00 -1.36
N PHE A 60 6.56 -6.27 -2.66
CA PHE A 60 6.58 -7.62 -3.18
C PHE A 60 7.93 -8.31 -2.93
N ASN A 61 9.04 -7.56 -2.95
CA ASN A 61 10.36 -8.11 -2.63
C ASN A 61 10.38 -8.68 -1.20
N VAL A 62 9.85 -7.91 -0.24
CA VAL A 62 9.73 -8.33 1.16
C VAL A 62 8.81 -9.55 1.31
N TRP A 63 7.65 -9.54 0.65
CA TRP A 63 6.72 -10.68 0.75
C TRP A 63 7.28 -11.98 0.17
N ARG A 64 8.10 -11.94 -0.88
CA ARG A 64 8.73 -13.15 -1.45
C ARG A 64 9.72 -13.82 -0.51
N GLU A 65 10.37 -13.03 0.34
CA GLU A 65 11.32 -13.51 1.34
C GLU A 65 10.58 -14.12 2.51
N LEU A 66 9.55 -13.43 3.00
CA LEU A 66 8.78 -13.86 4.17
C LEU A 66 7.82 -15.01 3.88
N PHE A 67 7.23 -15.08 2.69
CA PHE A 67 6.24 -16.10 2.33
C PHE A 67 6.69 -16.94 1.12
N PRO A 68 7.76 -17.74 1.25
CA PRO A 68 8.33 -18.50 0.14
C PRO A 68 7.34 -19.48 -0.51
N ASN A 69 6.40 -20.02 0.27
CA ASN A 69 5.36 -20.95 -0.20
C ASN A 69 4.28 -20.26 -1.07
N HIS A 70 4.21 -18.92 -1.07
CA HIS A 70 3.22 -18.15 -1.81
C HIS A 70 3.84 -17.31 -2.94
N ARG A 71 5.11 -17.57 -3.30
CA ARG A 71 5.86 -16.82 -4.32
C ARG A 71 5.13 -16.70 -5.65
N ASP A 72 4.57 -17.80 -6.17
CA ASP A 72 3.88 -17.79 -7.46
C ASP A 72 2.67 -16.85 -7.46
N GLU A 73 1.93 -16.81 -6.35
CA GLU A 73 0.80 -15.90 -6.20
C GLU A 73 1.25 -14.45 -6.05
N ILE A 74 2.31 -14.21 -5.27
CA ILE A 74 2.91 -12.88 -5.10
C ILE A 74 3.39 -12.34 -6.45
N GLU A 75 4.10 -13.14 -7.24
CA GLU A 75 4.59 -12.75 -8.58
C GLU A 75 3.44 -12.53 -9.56
N ARG A 76 2.37 -13.34 -9.49
CA ARG A 76 1.18 -13.14 -10.32
C ARG A 76 0.51 -11.79 -10.04
N VAL A 77 0.38 -11.39 -8.78
CA VAL A 77 -0.19 -10.08 -8.42
C VAL A 77 0.77 -8.97 -8.80
N ARG A 78 2.07 -9.12 -8.49
CA ARG A 78 3.13 -8.18 -8.88
C ARG A 78 3.10 -7.88 -10.38
N ALA A 79 3.02 -8.89 -11.24
CA ALA A 79 2.99 -8.70 -12.69
C ALA A 79 1.82 -7.82 -13.16
N LYS A 80 0.65 -7.93 -12.53
CA LYS A 80 -0.52 -7.08 -12.82
C LYS A 80 -0.30 -5.63 -12.37
N VAL A 81 0.36 -5.43 -11.24
CA VAL A 81 0.69 -4.08 -10.77
C VAL A 81 1.76 -3.45 -11.65
N GLU A 82 2.77 -4.21 -12.05
CA GLU A 82 3.85 -3.75 -12.91
C GLU A 82 3.37 -3.37 -14.32
N SER A 83 2.34 -4.05 -14.85
CA SER A 83 1.73 -3.64 -16.13
C SER A 83 1.07 -2.26 -16.06
N ASP A 84 0.61 -1.87 -14.87
CA ASP A 84 -0.07 -0.59 -14.62
C ASP A 84 0.91 0.52 -14.18
N TRP A 85 2.20 0.20 -14.02
CA TRP A 85 3.17 1.06 -13.33
C TRP A 85 3.32 2.45 -13.94
N GLU A 86 3.41 2.58 -15.27
CA GLU A 86 3.60 3.89 -15.90
C GLU A 86 2.39 4.82 -15.68
N ILE A 87 1.18 4.25 -15.58
CA ILE A 87 -0.03 5.01 -15.27
C ILE A 87 0.01 5.46 -13.80
N LEU A 88 0.33 4.54 -12.89
CA LEU A 88 0.45 4.78 -11.45
C LEU A 88 1.52 5.84 -11.14
N LYS A 89 2.72 5.68 -11.71
CA LYS A 89 3.83 6.64 -11.56
C LYS A 89 3.43 8.02 -12.05
N ASN A 90 2.86 8.12 -13.26
CA ASN A 90 2.41 9.41 -13.79
C ASN A 90 1.29 10.02 -12.92
N PHE A 91 0.40 9.21 -12.34
CA PHE A 91 -0.59 9.71 -11.39
C PHE A 91 0.05 10.25 -10.11
N ARG A 92 0.96 9.49 -9.49
CA ARG A 92 1.68 9.89 -8.27
C ARG A 92 2.41 11.22 -8.48
N ASP A 93 3.15 11.33 -9.58
CA ASP A 93 4.02 12.46 -9.88
C ASP A 93 3.24 13.74 -10.25
N LYS A 94 1.96 13.63 -10.66
CA LYS A 94 1.16 14.76 -11.16
C LYS A 94 -0.06 15.12 -10.31
N CYS A 95 -0.56 14.17 -9.53
CA CYS A 95 -1.78 14.31 -8.74
C CYS A 95 -1.54 14.09 -7.24
N GLY A 96 -0.60 13.21 -6.88
CA GLY A 96 -0.46 12.72 -5.51
C GLY A 96 0.33 13.64 -4.60
N PHE A 97 1.64 13.72 -4.84
CA PHE A 97 2.57 14.42 -3.95
C PHE A 97 3.16 15.70 -4.55
N HIS A 98 2.98 15.91 -5.85
CA HIS A 98 3.35 17.14 -6.53
C HIS A 98 2.15 17.66 -7.30
N ALA A 99 1.75 18.90 -7.01
CA ALA A 99 0.75 19.59 -7.80
C ALA A 99 1.42 20.08 -9.09
N ASP A 100 1.15 19.42 -10.21
CA ASP A 100 1.55 19.90 -11.53
C ASP A 100 0.55 20.95 -12.06
N THR A 101 0.81 21.52 -13.22
CA THR A 101 -0.12 22.35 -13.97
C THR A 101 -1.51 21.69 -14.10
N PRO A 102 -2.61 22.47 -14.09
CA PRO A 102 -3.97 21.92 -14.16
C PRO A 102 -4.18 20.93 -15.30
N ARG A 103 -3.63 21.21 -16.49
CA ARG A 103 -3.70 20.32 -17.65
C ARG A 103 -3.10 18.94 -17.37
N ASN A 104 -1.90 18.89 -16.81
CA ASN A 104 -1.21 17.63 -16.53
C ASN A 104 -1.90 16.85 -15.42
N TYR A 105 -2.41 17.55 -14.40
CA TYR A 105 -3.22 16.97 -13.34
C TYR A 105 -4.48 16.26 -13.90
N PHE A 106 -5.28 16.95 -14.72
CA PHE A 106 -6.50 16.36 -15.28
C PHE A 106 -6.20 15.17 -16.21
N LEU A 107 -5.19 15.28 -17.07
CA LEU A 107 -4.79 14.18 -17.96
C LEU A 107 -4.31 12.95 -17.18
N ALA A 108 -3.58 13.14 -16.08
CA ALA A 108 -3.13 12.03 -15.25
C ALA A 108 -4.30 11.35 -14.51
N ARG A 109 -5.27 12.11 -13.99
CA ARG A 109 -6.51 11.53 -13.42
C ARG A 109 -7.32 10.76 -14.46
N GLN A 110 -7.49 11.34 -15.66
CA GLN A 110 -8.26 10.72 -16.74
C GLN A 110 -7.66 9.36 -17.14
N LYS A 111 -6.33 9.27 -17.26
CA LYS A 111 -5.65 7.98 -17.54
C LYS A 111 -5.98 6.89 -16.52
N VAL A 112 -6.06 7.22 -15.23
CA VAL A 112 -6.47 6.21 -14.22
C VAL A 112 -7.93 5.80 -14.41
N LEU A 113 -8.82 6.76 -14.70
CA LEU A 113 -10.24 6.49 -14.94
C LEU A 113 -10.48 5.62 -16.19
N ASP A 114 -9.73 5.87 -17.26
CA ASP A 114 -9.83 5.12 -18.53
C ASP A 114 -9.27 3.69 -18.42
N ASN A 115 -8.55 3.37 -17.35
CA ASN A 115 -7.87 2.09 -17.16
C ASN A 115 -8.43 1.39 -15.90
N PRO A 116 -9.62 0.78 -15.97
CA PRO A 116 -10.23 0.10 -14.82
C PRO A 116 -9.37 -1.04 -14.25
N GLN A 117 -8.43 -1.55 -15.05
CA GLN A 117 -7.44 -2.54 -14.62
C GLN A 117 -6.56 -2.03 -13.46
N VAL A 118 -6.30 -0.73 -13.37
CA VAL A 118 -5.55 -0.11 -12.25
C VAL A 118 -6.28 -0.31 -10.92
N VAL A 119 -7.60 -0.14 -10.91
CA VAL A 119 -8.42 -0.36 -9.70
C VAL A 119 -8.45 -1.84 -9.36
N LYS A 120 -8.56 -2.71 -10.38
CA LYS A 120 -8.55 -4.16 -10.20
C LYS A 120 -7.20 -4.67 -9.67
N SER A 121 -6.08 -4.17 -10.16
CA SER A 121 -4.75 -4.58 -9.68
C SER A 121 -4.50 -4.11 -8.24
N MET A 122 -4.98 -2.92 -7.87
CA MET A 122 -4.98 -2.46 -6.48
C MET A 122 -5.86 -3.35 -5.58
N GLN A 123 -7.02 -3.79 -6.06
CA GLN A 123 -7.87 -4.71 -5.30
C GLN A 123 -7.21 -6.09 -5.12
N ASP A 124 -6.66 -6.66 -6.19
CA ASP A 124 -5.89 -7.91 -6.15
C ASP A 124 -4.70 -7.81 -5.17
N PHE A 125 -4.04 -6.64 -5.13
CA PHE A 125 -2.98 -6.34 -4.17
C PHE A 125 -3.49 -6.32 -2.73
N LEU A 126 -4.59 -5.62 -2.45
CA LEU A 126 -5.17 -5.54 -1.10
C LEU A 126 -5.64 -6.91 -0.60
N ASP A 127 -6.17 -7.75 -1.48
CA ASP A 127 -6.62 -9.10 -1.12
C ASP A 127 -5.44 -10.04 -0.86
N LEU A 128 -4.36 -9.95 -1.65
CA LEU A 128 -3.10 -10.62 -1.34
C LEU A 128 -2.54 -10.15 0.01
N ALA A 129 -2.49 -8.85 0.25
CA ALA A 129 -2.02 -8.30 1.52
C ALA A 129 -2.82 -8.84 2.71
N LYS A 130 -4.16 -8.84 2.65
CA LYS A 130 -5.02 -9.43 3.68
C LYS A 130 -4.72 -10.91 3.90
N LYS A 131 -4.54 -11.68 2.82
CA LYS A 131 -4.19 -13.10 2.91
C LYS A 131 -2.88 -13.28 3.66
N LEU A 132 -1.82 -12.59 3.25
CA LEU A 132 -0.49 -12.72 3.87
C LEU A 132 -0.49 -12.30 5.34
N ILE A 133 -1.23 -11.24 5.70
CA ILE A 133 -1.45 -10.83 7.10
C ILE A 133 -2.08 -11.97 7.91
N ASN A 134 -3.07 -12.66 7.38
CA ASN A 134 -3.73 -13.77 8.08
C ASN A 134 -2.85 -15.03 8.20
N LEU A 135 -1.81 -15.14 7.37
CA LEU A 135 -0.86 -16.25 7.39
C LEU A 135 0.32 -15.99 8.32
N GLU A 136 0.59 -14.73 8.67
CA GLU A 136 1.70 -14.32 9.54
C GLU A 136 1.78 -15.15 10.82
N ASP A 137 0.70 -15.25 11.58
CA ASP A 137 0.69 -16.00 12.86
C ASP A 137 0.93 -17.52 12.69
N ARG A 138 0.74 -18.06 11.48
CA ARG A 138 0.83 -19.51 11.20
C ARG A 138 2.15 -19.89 10.55
N GLU A 139 2.63 -19.06 9.63
CA GLU A 139 3.79 -19.35 8.79
C GLU A 139 5.04 -18.60 9.27
N LEU A 140 4.88 -17.56 10.09
CA LEU A 140 5.96 -16.79 10.68
C LEU A 140 5.92 -16.92 12.21
N THR A 141 5.80 -18.15 12.71
CA THR A 141 5.76 -18.46 14.15
C THR A 141 7.00 -17.97 14.92
N ASP A 142 8.14 -17.82 14.23
CA ASP A 142 9.38 -17.22 14.74
C ASP A 142 9.69 -15.88 14.05
N PHE A 143 8.67 -15.03 13.85
CA PHE A 143 8.78 -13.68 13.25
C PHE A 143 9.92 -12.83 13.84
N VAL A 144 10.42 -13.16 15.04
CA VAL A 144 11.57 -12.47 15.63
C VAL A 144 12.89 -12.88 14.95
N PRO A 145 13.37 -14.14 14.94
CA PRO A 145 14.60 -14.51 14.22
C PRO A 145 14.68 -14.17 12.72
N GLU A 146 13.67 -14.47 11.90
CA GLU A 146 13.79 -14.26 10.44
C GLU A 146 13.80 -12.78 10.06
N VAL A 147 12.97 -11.98 10.73
CA VAL A 147 12.98 -10.52 10.59
C VAL A 147 14.22 -9.92 11.22
N GLU A 148 14.68 -10.41 12.38
CA GLU A 148 15.94 -9.97 12.98
C GLU A 148 17.12 -10.25 12.05
N THR A 149 17.11 -11.37 11.30
CA THR A 149 18.16 -11.69 10.32
C THR A 149 18.15 -10.71 9.16
N PHE A 150 16.97 -10.46 8.56
CA PHE A 150 16.82 -9.42 7.52
C PHE A 150 17.24 -8.02 8.02
N LEU A 151 16.85 -7.68 9.25
CA LEU A 151 17.24 -6.41 9.88
C LEU A 151 18.74 -6.36 10.19
N LEU A 152 19.34 -7.49 10.58
CA LEU A 152 20.78 -7.60 10.79
C LEU A 152 21.51 -7.36 9.47
N ASP A 153 21.08 -8.03 8.40
CA ASP A 153 21.67 -7.88 7.07
C ASP A 153 21.58 -6.42 6.60
N PHE A 154 20.44 -5.76 6.83
CA PHE A 154 20.27 -4.33 6.58
C PHE A 154 21.15 -3.44 7.47
N GLU A 155 21.30 -3.74 8.76
CA GLU A 155 22.19 -3.00 9.68
C GLU A 155 23.68 -3.21 9.36
N LEU A 156 24.04 -4.38 8.81
CA LEU A 156 25.41 -4.76 8.45
C LEU A 156 25.85 -4.22 7.09
N GLU A 157 24.92 -3.75 6.25
CA GLU A 157 25.23 -3.07 5.00
C GLU A 157 25.97 -1.74 5.24
N PRO A 158 27.13 -1.51 4.58
CA PRO A 158 27.92 -0.30 4.78
C PRO A 158 27.14 0.98 4.44
N GLY A 159 27.03 1.88 5.42
CA GLY A 159 26.38 3.18 5.25
C GLY A 159 24.94 3.26 5.78
N ASN A 160 24.37 2.14 6.21
CA ASN A 160 23.04 2.15 6.82
C ASN A 160 23.09 2.64 8.28
N PRO A 161 22.16 3.51 8.72
CA PRO A 161 22.09 3.95 10.10
C PRO A 161 21.66 2.82 11.02
N SER A 162 22.12 2.82 12.28
CA SER A 162 21.64 1.86 13.29
C SER A 162 20.13 1.96 13.43
N VAL A 163 19.42 0.86 13.16
CA VAL A 163 17.96 0.90 13.17
C VAL A 163 17.43 0.61 14.57
N LYS A 164 16.47 1.43 15.04
CA LYS A 164 15.72 1.10 16.27
C LYS A 164 14.81 -0.09 15.98
N ARG A 165 15.29 -1.31 16.24
CA ARG A 165 14.60 -2.58 15.95
C ARG A 165 13.16 -2.61 16.45
N ASP A 166 12.86 -2.07 17.63
CA ASP A 166 11.49 -1.99 18.16
C ASP A 166 10.56 -1.03 17.39
N ALA A 167 11.12 0.07 16.86
CA ALA A 167 10.37 0.95 15.97
C ALA A 167 10.17 0.27 14.61
N MET A 168 11.19 -0.40 14.08
CA MET A 168 11.10 -1.09 12.80
C MET A 168 10.17 -2.29 12.83
N LYS A 169 10.10 -3.07 13.93
CA LYS A 169 9.07 -4.09 14.16
C LYS A 169 7.63 -3.57 14.10
N LYS A 170 7.42 -2.27 14.38
CA LYS A 170 6.13 -1.58 14.20
C LYS A 170 5.95 -0.99 12.80
N LEU A 171 7.06 -0.66 12.14
CA LEU A 171 7.08 -0.06 10.81
C LEU A 171 7.08 -1.09 9.67
N LEU A 172 7.50 -2.33 9.96
CA LEU A 172 7.60 -3.40 9.00
C LEU A 172 6.26 -3.63 8.33
N ILE A 173 6.42 -4.01 7.09
CA ILE A 173 5.42 -4.16 6.04
C ILE A 173 4.36 -5.23 6.34
N LEU A 174 4.54 -5.99 7.42
CA LEU A 174 3.54 -6.88 7.98
C LEU A 174 3.15 -6.39 9.38
N PRO A 175 1.86 -6.09 9.61
CA PRO A 175 1.37 -5.71 10.91
C PRO A 175 1.27 -6.97 11.75
N ARG A 176 2.03 -7.04 12.86
CA ARG A 176 1.79 -8.02 13.93
C ARG A 176 0.30 -8.33 14.03
N GLY A 177 -0.06 -9.51 13.52
CA GLY A 177 -1.41 -10.03 13.50
C GLY A 177 -1.94 -10.09 14.92
N ASN A 178 -2.65 -9.06 15.35
CA ASN A 178 -3.51 -9.18 16.52
C ASN A 178 -4.75 -8.32 16.34
N TYR A 179 -5.49 -8.65 15.28
CA TYR A 179 -6.84 -8.16 15.02
C TYR A 179 -7.90 -8.71 16.00
N LYS A 180 -7.51 -9.53 17.00
CA LYS A 180 -8.42 -10.04 18.05
C LYS A 180 -9.15 -8.97 18.88
N LYS A 181 -8.87 -7.68 18.66
CA LYS A 181 -9.53 -6.55 19.35
C LYS A 181 -10.26 -5.55 18.45
N VAL A 182 -10.36 -5.75 17.13
CA VAL A 182 -10.92 -4.71 16.23
C VAL A 182 -12.26 -5.13 15.57
N PHE A 183 -12.65 -6.40 15.68
CA PHE A 183 -13.98 -6.86 15.22
C PHE A 183 -14.72 -7.70 16.28
N GLY A 184 -14.46 -7.43 17.56
CA GLY A 184 -15.31 -7.85 18.68
C GLY A 184 -16.26 -6.73 19.04
#